data_AF-A0A1F5Z7W4-F1
#
_entry.id   AF-A0A1F5Z7W4-F1
#
_cell.length_a   1.000
_cell.length_b   1.000
_cell.length_c   1.000
_cell.angle_alpha   90.00
_cell.angle_beta   90.00
_cell.angle_gamma   90.00
#
_symmetry.space_group_name_H-M   'P 1'
#
loop_
_entity.id
_entity.type
_entity.pdbx_description
1 polymer ?
#
loop_
_entity_poly.entity_id
_entity_poly.type
_entity_poly.pdbx_seq_one_letter_code
_entity_poly.pdbx_strand_id
1 'polypeptide(L)'
;MIPKPPKKVQTQFNTNVLEALKDLGSGVGKSMARDVTGPMANDMLASLFGTPLKSSGELRPNQEVNIGQEQTYPQAPRAEIYRQPVADIVERDLERQIASIRQELSQLIASVKKLDTQIEKAVSETPVEPGVYHLNFFERLKNMILLLRQQVDNSSSWLAMFTTRKKRRMGYWGMYKKHGTTFGLSSERNIATAGN
;
A
#
# COMPACT_ATOMS: atom_id res chain seq x y z
N MET A 1 -34.36 16.31 -37.74
CA MET A 1 -33.06 15.64 -37.50
C MET A 1 -32.86 15.56 -35.99
N ILE A 2 -32.85 14.35 -35.41
CA ILE A 2 -32.73 14.12 -33.97
C ILE A 2 -31.30 13.61 -33.69
N PRO A 3 -30.53 14.19 -32.75
CA PRO A 3 -29.19 13.71 -32.44
C PRO A 3 -29.24 12.42 -31.59
N LYS A 4 -28.41 11.44 -31.93
CA LYS A 4 -28.28 10.15 -31.22
C LYS A 4 -27.48 10.33 -29.91
N PRO A 5 -27.81 9.59 -28.83
CA PRO A 5 -27.04 9.65 -27.59
C PRO A 5 -25.71 8.85 -27.67
N PRO A 6 -24.67 9.23 -26.90
CA PRO A 6 -23.37 8.57 -26.94
C PRO A 6 -23.36 7.18 -26.25
N LYS A 7 -22.59 6.26 -26.84
CA LYS A 7 -22.36 4.87 -26.39
C LYS A 7 -21.66 4.82 -25.03
N LYS A 8 -22.21 4.05 -24.08
CA LYS A 8 -21.56 3.73 -22.79
C LYS A 8 -20.40 2.75 -23.01
N VAL A 9 -19.20 3.11 -22.53
CA VAL A 9 -18.05 2.19 -22.42
C VAL A 9 -18.27 1.31 -21.19
N GLN A 10 -18.37 0.00 -21.39
CA GLN A 10 -18.43 -0.98 -20.31
C GLN A 10 -17.00 -1.26 -19.85
N THR A 11 -16.64 -0.83 -18.65
CA THR A 11 -15.38 -1.23 -18.03
C THR A 11 -15.55 -2.66 -17.52
N GLN A 12 -14.91 -3.60 -18.21
CA GLN A 12 -14.75 -4.97 -17.72
C GLN A 12 -13.80 -4.92 -16.51
N PHE A 13 -14.36 -5.08 -15.32
CA PHE A 13 -13.60 -5.50 -14.16
C PHE A 13 -13.87 -6.99 -13.93
N ASN A 14 -12.81 -7.69 -13.50
CA ASN A 14 -12.77 -9.04 -12.93
C ASN A 14 -12.20 -10.13 -13.84
N THR A 15 -10.92 -10.46 -13.62
CA THR A 15 -10.35 -11.82 -13.49
C THR A 15 -8.85 -11.71 -13.21
N ASN A 16 -8.43 -11.29 -12.00
CA ASN A 16 -6.98 -11.34 -11.70
C ASN A 16 -6.62 -11.59 -10.22
N VAL A 17 -7.59 -11.76 -9.33
CA VAL A 17 -7.32 -12.06 -7.91
C VAL A 17 -7.01 -13.55 -7.72
N LEU A 18 -7.71 -14.42 -8.44
CA LEU A 18 -7.48 -15.88 -8.38
C LEU A 18 -6.20 -16.29 -9.12
N GLU A 19 -5.82 -15.55 -10.16
CA GLU A 19 -4.60 -15.77 -10.92
C GLU A 19 -3.37 -15.31 -10.12
N ALA A 20 -3.49 -14.18 -9.41
CA ALA A 20 -2.49 -13.74 -8.44
C ALA A 20 -2.30 -14.71 -7.26
N LEU A 21 -3.36 -15.39 -6.80
CA LEU A 21 -3.26 -16.40 -5.74
C LEU A 21 -2.62 -17.70 -6.25
N LYS A 22 -2.88 -18.07 -7.51
CA LYS A 22 -2.29 -19.26 -8.16
C LYS A 22 -0.79 -19.07 -8.40
N ASP A 23 -0.36 -17.88 -8.81
CA ASP A 23 1.06 -17.56 -9.01
C ASP A 23 1.85 -17.50 -7.69
N LEU A 24 1.19 -17.12 -6.59
CA LEU A 24 1.80 -17.12 -5.27
C LEU A 24 2.08 -18.55 -4.75
N GLY A 25 1.30 -19.55 -5.20
CA GLY A 25 1.46 -20.96 -4.83
C GLY A 25 2.63 -21.67 -5.52
N SER A 26 3.00 -21.26 -6.73
CA SER A 26 4.08 -21.91 -7.50
C SER A 26 5.49 -21.41 -7.16
N GLY A 27 5.63 -20.25 -6.51
CA GLY A 27 6.93 -19.60 -6.26
C GLY A 27 7.63 -19.98 -4.95
N VAL A 28 6.91 -20.51 -3.96
CA VAL A 28 7.43 -20.73 -2.59
C VAL A 28 7.86 -22.18 -2.33
N GLY A 29 7.38 -23.14 -3.13
CA GLY A 29 7.54 -24.58 -2.85
C GLY A 29 8.95 -25.15 -3.01
N LYS A 30 9.84 -24.54 -3.79
CA LYS A 30 11.17 -25.11 -4.10
C LYS A 30 12.27 -24.73 -3.10
N SER A 31 12.15 -23.58 -2.44
CA SER A 31 13.16 -23.11 -1.47
C SER A 31 12.84 -23.59 -0.05
N MET A 32 11.56 -23.78 0.30
CA MET A 32 11.18 -24.28 1.62
C MET A 32 11.36 -25.81 1.76
N ALA A 33 11.28 -26.58 0.67
CA ALA A 33 11.41 -28.04 0.70
C ALA A 33 12.83 -28.53 1.06
N ARG A 34 13.86 -27.68 0.89
CA ARG A 34 15.26 -28.03 1.16
C ARG A 34 15.69 -27.77 2.61
N ASP A 35 15.06 -26.79 3.26
CA ASP A 35 15.37 -26.38 4.63
C ASP A 35 14.55 -27.12 5.70
N VAL A 36 13.52 -27.87 5.31
CA VAL A 36 12.63 -28.64 6.21
C VAL A 36 12.98 -30.13 6.32
N THR A 37 14.07 -30.59 5.71
CA THR A 37 14.49 -32.00 5.73
C THR A 37 15.25 -32.44 6.99
N GLY A 38 15.40 -31.55 7.97
CA GLY A 38 16.09 -31.81 9.24
C GLY A 38 15.15 -32.28 10.37
N PRO A 39 15.66 -33.02 11.38
CA PRO A 39 14.85 -33.56 12.47
C PRO A 39 14.09 -32.50 13.28
N MET A 40 14.56 -31.25 13.33
CA MET A 40 13.86 -30.13 13.97
C MET A 40 12.53 -29.74 13.30
N ALA A 41 12.34 -30.01 12.00
CA ALA A 41 11.14 -29.60 11.29
C ALA A 41 9.92 -30.49 11.62
N ASN A 42 10.15 -31.78 11.90
CA ASN A 42 9.08 -32.69 12.32
C ASN A 42 8.48 -32.27 13.67
N ASP A 43 9.30 -31.81 14.61
CA ASP A 43 8.84 -31.36 15.93
C ASP A 43 8.04 -30.04 15.85
N MET A 44 8.37 -29.16 14.90
CA MET A 44 7.62 -27.92 14.64
C MET A 44 6.30 -28.17 13.92
N LEU A 45 6.25 -29.07 12.94
CA LEU A 45 4.98 -29.44 12.29
C LEU A 45 4.08 -30.24 13.22
N ALA A 46 4.64 -31.11 14.05
CA ALA A 46 3.88 -31.91 15.01
C ALA A 46 3.32 -31.08 16.17
N SER A 47 3.98 -29.98 16.54
CA SER A 47 3.43 -29.00 17.50
C SER A 47 2.35 -28.10 16.89
N LEU A 48 2.39 -27.87 15.56
CA LEU A 48 1.36 -27.11 14.85
C LEU A 48 0.08 -27.93 14.58
N PHE A 49 0.23 -29.22 14.27
CA PHE A 49 -0.89 -30.10 13.89
C PHE A 49 -1.29 -31.12 14.98
N GLY A 50 -0.59 -31.14 16.11
CA GLY A 50 -0.80 -32.10 17.19
C GLY A 50 -0.18 -33.46 16.87
N THR A 51 0.69 -33.95 17.74
CA THR A 51 1.23 -35.31 17.66
C THR A 51 0.09 -36.32 17.80
N PRO A 52 -0.11 -37.29 16.88
CA PRO A 52 -0.90 -38.46 17.20
C PRO A 52 -0.13 -39.24 18.27
N LEU A 53 -0.71 -39.36 19.47
CA LEU A 53 -0.20 -40.22 20.53
C LEU A 53 0.06 -41.62 19.96
N LYS A 54 1.33 -42.00 19.83
CA LYS A 54 1.71 -43.41 19.68
C LYS A 54 1.49 -44.11 21.02
N SER A 55 0.23 -44.30 21.40
CA SER A 55 -0.12 -45.31 22.40
C SER A 55 -0.21 -46.64 21.67
N SER A 56 0.93 -47.30 21.50
CA SER A 56 0.97 -48.67 21.00
C SER A 56 2.18 -49.38 21.60
N GLY A 57 2.03 -49.81 22.85
CA GLY A 57 2.83 -50.86 23.47
C GLY A 57 1.87 -51.80 24.18
N GLU A 58 1.87 -53.08 23.79
CA GLU A 58 1.01 -54.11 24.37
C GLU A 58 1.23 -54.22 25.88
N LEU A 59 0.14 -54.12 26.65
CA LEU A 59 0.15 -54.34 28.08
C LEU A 59 0.26 -55.85 28.34
N ARG A 60 1.36 -56.28 28.97
CA ARG A 60 1.53 -57.67 29.38
C ARG A 60 0.77 -57.92 30.70
N PRO A 61 0.12 -59.08 30.87
CA PRO A 61 -0.53 -59.41 32.14
C PRO A 61 0.51 -59.38 33.27
N ASN A 62 0.15 -58.76 34.40
CA ASN A 62 0.97 -58.54 35.61
C ASN A 62 1.90 -57.31 35.60
N GLN A 63 1.76 -56.38 34.64
CA GLN A 63 2.44 -55.09 34.74
C GLN A 63 1.62 -54.12 35.60
N GLU A 64 2.20 -53.72 36.73
CA GLU A 64 1.60 -52.79 37.70
C GLU A 64 1.55 -51.38 37.09
N VAL A 65 0.35 -50.84 36.90
CA VAL A 65 0.18 -49.45 36.46
C VAL A 65 0.43 -48.55 37.66
N ASN A 66 1.61 -47.92 37.70
CA ASN A 66 1.95 -46.96 38.73
C ASN A 66 1.20 -45.63 38.47
N ILE A 67 -0.06 -45.54 38.93
CA ILE A 67 -0.86 -44.31 38.93
C ILE A 67 -0.41 -43.49 40.16
N GLY A 68 0.83 -43.01 40.14
CA GLY A 68 1.47 -42.51 41.36
C GLY A 68 2.69 -41.65 41.17
N GLN A 69 2.91 -41.10 39.97
CA GLN A 69 3.91 -40.06 39.77
C GLN A 69 3.28 -39.01 38.86
N GLU A 70 2.87 -37.88 39.44
CA GLU A 70 2.81 -36.62 38.72
C GLU A 70 4.23 -36.37 38.20
N GLN A 71 4.49 -36.84 36.98
CA GLN A 71 5.61 -36.33 36.21
C GLN A 71 5.30 -34.85 36.03
N THR A 72 5.89 -34.03 36.90
CA THR A 72 6.06 -32.60 36.65
C THR A 72 6.93 -32.52 35.42
N TYR A 73 6.31 -32.58 34.24
CA TYR A 73 6.94 -32.10 33.03
C TYR A 73 7.45 -30.69 33.38
N PRO A 74 8.73 -30.35 33.19
CA PRO A 74 9.12 -28.96 33.23
C PRO A 74 8.18 -28.28 32.24
N GLN A 75 7.27 -27.45 32.75
CA GLN A 75 6.39 -26.66 31.92
C GLN A 75 7.36 -25.85 31.08
N ALA A 76 7.58 -26.27 29.83
CA ALA A 76 8.35 -25.49 28.89
C ALA A 76 7.77 -24.09 29.02
N PRO A 77 8.59 -23.06 29.32
CA PRO A 77 8.07 -21.73 29.56
C PRO A 77 7.15 -21.47 28.39
N ARG A 78 5.85 -21.36 28.69
CA ARG A 78 4.83 -21.27 27.65
C ARG A 78 5.28 -20.06 26.86
N ALA A 79 5.86 -20.29 25.68
CA ALA A 79 6.34 -19.20 24.87
C ALA A 79 5.06 -18.44 24.57
N GLU A 80 4.87 -17.33 25.28
CA GLU A 80 3.84 -16.37 24.95
C GLU A 80 4.22 -15.98 23.54
N ILE A 81 3.57 -16.63 22.56
CA ILE A 81 3.67 -16.25 21.18
C ILE A 81 3.12 -14.83 21.22
N TYR A 82 4.04 -13.87 21.29
CA TYR A 82 3.75 -12.46 21.19
C TYR A 82 3.24 -12.28 19.77
N ARG A 83 1.94 -12.59 19.58
CA ARG A 83 1.19 -12.27 18.39
C ARG A 83 1.25 -10.76 18.33
N GLN A 84 2.22 -10.24 17.60
CA GLN A 84 2.17 -8.84 17.22
C GLN A 84 0.81 -8.64 16.58
N PRO A 85 0.00 -7.69 17.07
CA PRO A 85 -1.31 -7.46 16.48
C PRO A 85 -1.06 -7.13 15.01
N VAL A 86 -1.75 -7.83 14.11
CA VAL A 86 -1.58 -7.70 12.66
C VAL A 86 -1.67 -6.23 12.20
N ALA A 87 -2.39 -5.39 12.96
CA ALA A 87 -2.42 -3.94 12.81
C ALA A 87 -1.03 -3.29 12.82
N ASP A 88 -0.15 -3.65 13.75
CA ASP A 88 1.19 -3.04 13.87
C ASP A 88 2.05 -3.35 12.65
N ILE A 89 1.96 -4.56 12.09
CA ILE A 89 2.74 -4.97 10.91
C ILE A 89 2.27 -4.16 9.69
N VAL A 90 0.95 -4.05 9.49
CA VAL A 90 0.36 -3.27 8.39
C VAL A 90 0.71 -1.79 8.51
N GLU A 91 0.66 -1.21 9.71
CA GLU A 91 1.04 0.18 9.95
C GLU A 91 2.52 0.45 9.63
N ARG A 92 3.42 -0.45 10.03
CA ARG A 92 4.86 -0.33 9.73
C ARG A 92 5.15 -0.43 8.24
N ASP A 93 4.45 -1.28 7.51
CA ASP A 93 4.59 -1.40 6.07
C ASP A 93 4.08 -0.14 5.35
N LEU A 94 2.98 0.44 5.82
CA LEU A 94 2.47 1.72 5.32
C LEU A 94 3.44 2.87 5.58
N GLU A 95 4.02 2.98 6.78
CA GLU A 95 5.02 3.99 7.11
C GLU A 95 6.24 3.92 6.18
N ARG A 96 6.73 2.71 5.91
CA ARG A 96 7.86 2.46 5.00
C ARG A 96 7.52 2.86 3.57
N GLN A 97 6.34 2.48 3.08
CA GLN A 97 5.89 2.86 1.73
C GLN A 97 5.78 4.38 1.58
N ILE A 98 5.18 5.06 2.57
CA ILE A 98 5.08 6.53 2.58
C ILE A 98 6.48 7.16 2.58
N ALA A 99 7.41 6.64 3.37
CA ALA A 99 8.79 7.14 3.41
C ALA A 99 9.49 7.00 2.05
N SER A 100 9.35 5.83 1.40
CA SER A 100 9.89 5.59 0.04
C SER A 100 9.33 6.59 -0.98
N ILE A 101 8.01 6.75 -1.02
CA ILE A 101 7.35 7.69 -1.93
C ILE A 101 7.82 9.13 -1.68
N ARG A 102 8.00 9.53 -0.42
CA ARG A 102 8.53 10.88 -0.10
C ARG A 102 9.96 11.07 -0.58
N GLN A 103 10.80 10.05 -0.49
CA GLN A 103 12.17 10.11 -0.99
C GLN A 103 12.19 10.24 -2.51
N GLU A 104 11.39 9.45 -3.22
CA GLU A 104 11.25 9.53 -4.69
C GLU A 104 10.76 10.91 -5.13
N LEU A 105 9.74 11.46 -4.44
CA LEU A 105 9.28 12.83 -4.71
C LEU A 105 10.40 13.87 -4.48
N SER A 106 11.24 13.69 -3.47
CA SER A 106 12.37 14.60 -3.22
C SER A 106 13.42 14.52 -4.33
N GLN A 107 13.72 13.31 -4.83
CA GLN A 107 14.63 13.11 -5.95
C GLN A 107 14.05 13.71 -7.24
N LEU A 108 12.74 13.55 -7.46
CA LEU A 108 12.03 14.13 -8.59
C LEU A 108 12.13 15.66 -8.60
N ILE A 109 11.97 16.32 -7.44
CA ILE A 109 12.14 17.77 -7.31
C ILE A 109 13.56 18.21 -7.73
N ALA A 110 14.59 17.47 -7.33
CA ALA A 110 15.97 17.77 -7.72
C ALA A 110 16.17 17.63 -9.24
N SER A 111 15.61 16.57 -9.84
CA SER A 111 15.67 16.35 -11.29
C SER A 111 14.97 17.46 -12.08
N VAL A 112 13.80 17.92 -11.61
CA VAL A 112 13.06 19.02 -12.26
C VAL A 112 13.84 20.33 -12.19
N LYS A 113 14.46 20.67 -11.04
CA LYS A 113 15.31 21.87 -10.92
C LYS A 113 16.54 21.82 -11.83
N LYS A 114 17.15 20.64 -11.95
CA LYS A 114 18.28 20.45 -12.87
C LYS A 114 17.84 20.62 -14.32
N LEU A 115 16.66 20.10 -14.69
CA LEU A 115 16.11 20.29 -16.02
C LEU A 115 15.83 21.77 -16.32
N ASP A 116 15.28 22.51 -15.37
CA ASP A 116 15.00 23.95 -15.47
C ASP A 116 16.27 24.75 -15.83
N THR A 117 17.34 24.57 -15.05
CA THR A 117 18.64 25.22 -15.31
C THR A 117 19.27 24.82 -16.66
N GLN A 118 19.10 23.57 -17.10
CA GLN A 118 19.57 23.11 -18.41
C GLN A 118 18.78 23.75 -19.56
N ILE A 119 17.47 23.90 -19.39
CA ILE A 119 16.61 24.58 -20.37
C ILE A 119 16.98 26.07 -20.45
N GLU A 120 17.15 26.75 -19.31
CA GLU A 120 17.59 28.15 -19.29
C GLU A 120 18.89 28.33 -20.06
N LYS A 121 19.88 27.47 -19.81
CA LYS A 121 21.15 27.48 -20.53
C LYS A 121 20.95 27.27 -22.04
N ALA A 122 20.17 26.26 -22.43
CA ALA A 122 19.91 25.95 -23.84
C ALA A 122 19.16 27.07 -24.58
N VAL A 123 18.31 27.84 -23.88
CA VAL A 123 17.62 29.02 -24.44
C VAL A 123 18.55 30.22 -24.53
N SER A 124 19.48 30.37 -23.59
CA SER A 124 20.43 31.49 -23.52
C SER A 124 21.55 31.38 -24.56
N GLU A 125 21.94 30.16 -24.93
CA GLU A 125 22.97 29.90 -25.92
C GLU A 125 22.41 30.10 -27.35
N THR A 126 22.67 31.27 -27.95
CA THR A 126 22.37 31.50 -29.37
C THR A 126 23.35 30.75 -30.27
N PRO A 127 22.88 29.85 -31.17
CA PRO A 127 23.75 29.17 -32.10
C PRO A 127 24.38 30.17 -33.09
N VAL A 128 25.70 30.10 -33.27
CA VAL A 128 26.44 30.98 -34.19
C VAL A 128 26.11 30.68 -35.66
N GLU A 129 25.77 29.42 -35.98
CA GLU A 129 25.32 28.97 -37.32
C GLU A 129 24.17 27.94 -37.20
N PRO A 130 22.91 28.38 -37.05
CA PRO A 130 21.79 27.47 -36.85
C PRO A 130 21.43 26.71 -38.14
N GLY A 131 21.75 25.41 -38.17
CA GLY A 131 21.27 24.47 -39.19
C GLY A 131 19.93 23.78 -38.85
N VAL A 132 19.37 23.05 -39.82
CA VAL A 132 18.09 22.28 -39.70
C VAL A 132 18.08 21.33 -38.49
N TYR A 133 19.23 20.78 -38.12
CA TYR A 133 19.36 19.93 -36.94
C TYR A 133 18.97 20.68 -35.64
N HIS A 134 19.44 21.91 -35.46
CA HIS A 134 19.14 22.72 -34.27
C HIS A 134 17.65 23.03 -34.19
N LEU A 135 17.02 23.36 -35.34
CA LEU A 135 15.57 23.59 -35.41
C LEU A 135 14.80 22.36 -34.94
N ASN A 136 15.09 21.19 -35.50
CA ASN A 136 14.42 19.94 -35.11
C ASN A 136 14.64 19.58 -33.64
N PHE A 137 15.84 19.84 -33.12
CA PHE A 137 16.14 19.66 -31.70
C PHE A 137 15.28 20.55 -30.81
N PHE A 138 15.25 21.87 -31.07
CA PHE A 138 14.47 22.81 -30.28
C PHE A 138 12.96 22.58 -30.41
N GLU A 139 12.45 22.16 -31.57
CA GLU A 139 11.05 21.79 -31.73
C GLU A 139 10.68 20.57 -30.89
N ARG A 140 11.52 19.54 -30.88
CA ARG A 140 11.32 18.35 -30.04
C ARG A 140 11.38 18.72 -28.56
N LEU A 141 12.36 19.54 -28.17
CA LEU A 141 12.52 20.03 -26.80
C LEU A 141 11.28 20.82 -26.35
N LYS A 142 10.78 21.74 -27.18
CA LYS A 142 9.55 22.50 -26.94
C LYS A 142 8.35 21.58 -26.70
N ASN A 143 8.16 20.57 -27.56
CA ASN A 143 7.03 19.66 -27.44
C ASN A 143 7.09 18.82 -26.15
N MET A 144 8.28 18.36 -25.76
CA MET A 144 8.48 17.65 -24.50
C MET A 144 8.18 18.54 -23.28
N ILE A 145 8.66 19.78 -23.28
CA ILE A 145 8.41 20.74 -22.19
C ILE A 145 6.92 21.08 -22.09
N LEU A 146 6.21 21.23 -23.21
CA LEU A 146 4.77 21.48 -23.22
C LEU A 146 3.98 20.35 -22.53
N LEU A 147 4.31 19.09 -22.84
CA LEU A 147 3.68 17.93 -22.21
C LEU A 147 3.98 17.88 -20.71
N LEU A 148 5.23 18.12 -20.31
CA LEU A 148 5.63 18.17 -18.90
C LEU A 148 4.88 19.28 -18.15
N ARG A 149 4.76 20.47 -18.74
CA ARG A 149 4.01 21.59 -18.15
C ARG A 149 2.56 21.21 -17.88
N GLN A 150 1.89 20.59 -18.85
CA GLN A 150 0.51 20.14 -18.67
C GLN A 150 0.36 19.14 -17.51
N GLN A 151 1.30 18.19 -17.38
CA GLN A 151 1.28 17.23 -16.28
C GLN A 151 1.52 17.89 -14.92
N VAL A 152 2.43 18.86 -14.85
CA VAL A 152 2.70 19.65 -13.64
C VAL A 152 1.47 20.47 -13.24
N ASP A 153 0.81 21.16 -14.17
CA ASP A 153 -0.38 21.98 -13.90
C ASP A 153 -1.56 21.13 -13.40
N ASN A 154 -1.78 19.97 -14.01
CA ASN A 154 -2.80 19.01 -13.57
C ASN A 154 -2.52 18.50 -12.15
N SER A 155 -1.27 18.16 -11.87
CA SER A 155 -0.84 17.66 -10.55
C SER A 155 -0.97 18.74 -9.48
N SER A 156 -0.58 19.97 -9.80
CA SER A 156 -0.73 21.16 -8.94
C SER A 156 -2.21 21.41 -8.61
N SER A 157 -3.08 21.35 -9.62
CA SER A 157 -4.53 21.50 -9.45
C SER A 157 -5.11 20.42 -8.53
N TRP A 158 -4.75 19.16 -8.76
CA TRP A 158 -5.18 18.05 -7.91
C TRP A 158 -4.72 18.23 -6.45
N LEU A 159 -3.46 18.61 -6.24
CA LEU A 159 -2.91 18.86 -4.91
C LEU A 159 -3.61 20.04 -4.21
N ALA A 160 -3.88 21.13 -4.94
CA ALA A 160 -4.62 22.29 -4.43
C ALA A 160 -6.04 21.90 -3.99
N MET A 161 -6.73 21.08 -4.77
CA MET A 161 -8.05 20.54 -4.40
C MET A 161 -7.98 19.68 -3.15
N PHE A 162 -6.99 18.79 -3.06
CA PHE A 162 -6.82 17.89 -1.93
C PHE A 162 -6.52 18.65 -0.62
N THR A 163 -5.57 19.58 -0.67
CA THR A 163 -5.19 20.42 0.49
C THR A 163 -6.35 21.32 0.94
N THR A 164 -7.09 21.91 -0.01
CA THR A 164 -8.27 22.72 0.27
C THR A 164 -9.36 21.89 0.97
N ARG A 165 -9.67 20.69 0.47
CA ARG A 165 -10.64 19.78 1.10
C ARG A 165 -10.19 19.40 2.51
N LYS A 166 -8.91 19.08 2.70
CA LYS A 166 -8.32 18.77 4.02
C LYS A 166 -8.50 19.95 4.97
N LYS A 167 -8.17 21.18 4.55
CA LYS A 167 -8.32 22.40 5.36
C LYS A 167 -9.77 22.67 5.75
N ARG A 168 -10.71 22.57 4.81
CA ARG A 168 -12.15 22.74 5.09
C ARG A 168 -12.65 21.72 6.11
N ARG A 169 -12.30 20.45 5.95
CA ARG A 169 -12.66 19.39 6.90
C ARG A 169 -12.09 19.67 8.30
N MET A 170 -10.83 20.06 8.40
CA MET A 170 -10.23 20.43 9.68
C MET A 170 -10.94 21.63 10.33
N GLY A 171 -11.28 22.65 9.54
CA GLY A 171 -12.04 23.81 10.01
C GLY A 171 -13.45 23.43 10.49
N TYR A 172 -14.15 22.57 9.73
CA TYR A 172 -15.46 22.02 10.11
C TYR A 172 -15.39 21.28 11.46
N TRP A 173 -14.44 20.35 11.61
CA TRP A 173 -14.27 19.63 12.87
C TRP A 173 -13.86 20.54 14.03
N GLY A 174 -13.08 21.60 13.76
CA GLY A 174 -12.75 22.62 14.75
C GLY A 174 -13.99 23.37 15.25
N MET A 175 -14.90 23.76 14.34
CA MET A 175 -16.16 24.42 14.69
C MET A 175 -17.15 23.47 15.35
N TYR A 176 -17.23 22.22 14.90
CA TYR A 176 -18.04 21.18 15.52
C TYR A 176 -17.61 20.92 16.97
N LYS A 177 -16.30 20.86 17.24
CA LYS A 177 -15.79 20.72 18.61
C LYS A 177 -16.14 21.91 19.51
N LYS A 178 -16.20 23.13 18.96
CA LYS A 178 -16.50 24.36 19.72
C LYS A 178 -17.99 24.57 19.99
N HIS A 179 -18.83 24.31 19.00
CA HIS A 179 -20.25 24.66 19.01
C HIS A 179 -21.18 23.44 19.07
N GLY A 180 -20.62 22.23 19.08
CA GLY A 180 -21.35 20.98 19.23
C GLY A 180 -22.32 20.70 18.09
N THR A 181 -23.39 19.97 18.43
CA THR A 181 -24.44 19.56 17.49
C THR A 181 -25.19 20.74 16.89
N THR A 182 -25.29 21.88 17.57
CA THR A 182 -25.91 23.11 17.04
C THR A 182 -25.24 23.59 15.75
N PHE A 183 -23.91 23.48 15.65
CA PHE A 183 -23.19 23.83 14.42
C PHE A 183 -23.37 22.78 13.32
N GLY A 184 -23.38 21.48 13.67
CA GLY A 184 -23.68 20.41 12.71
C GLY A 184 -25.08 20.58 12.08
N LEU A 185 -26.08 20.86 12.92
CA LEU A 185 -27.48 21.05 12.54
C LEU A 185 -27.76 22.41 11.85
N SER A 186 -26.80 23.33 11.84
CA SER A 186 -26.97 24.65 11.19
C SER A 186 -27.01 24.54 9.66
N SER A 187 -26.31 23.56 9.08
CA SER A 187 -26.27 23.36 7.63
C SER A 187 -27.60 22.87 7.07
N GLU A 188 -28.31 22.03 7.81
CA GLU A 188 -29.62 21.50 7.43
C GLU A 188 -30.75 22.51 7.68
N ARG A 189 -30.62 23.35 8.73
CA ARG A 189 -31.60 24.41 9.00
C ARG A 189 -31.63 25.47 7.91
N ASN A 190 -30.47 25.91 7.41
CA ASN A 190 -30.40 26.90 6.33
C ASN A 190 -31.02 26.40 5.01
N ILE A 191 -30.92 25.10 4.72
CA ILE A 191 -31.53 24.49 3.53
C ILE A 191 -33.05 24.41 3.71
N ALA A 192 -33.53 24.08 4.92
CA ALA A 192 -34.95 24.02 5.23
C ALA A 192 -35.63 25.40 5.23
N THR A 193 -34.93 26.47 5.63
CA THR A 193 -35.50 27.84 5.64
C THR A 193 -35.35 28.59 4.33
N ALA A 194 -34.47 28.17 3.41
CA ALA A 194 -34.29 28.81 2.10
C ALA A 194 -35.40 28.47 1.08
N GLY A 195 -36.37 27.64 1.46
CA GLY A 195 -37.47 27.16 0.62
C GLY A 195 -38.84 27.79 0.89
N ASN A 196 -38.93 28.87 1.67
CA ASN A 196 -40.16 29.64 1.91
C ASN A 196 -40.03 31.08 1.42
#